data_AF-A0A6I5VH98-F1
#
_entry.id   AF-A0A6I5VH98-F1
#
_cell.length_a   1.000
_cell.length_b   1.000
_cell.length_c   1.000
_cell.angle_alpha   90.00
_cell.angle_beta   90.00
_cell.angle_gamma   90.00
#
_symmetry.space_group_name_H-M   'P 1'
#
loop_
_entity.id
_entity.type
_entity.pdbx_description
1 polymer ?
#
loop_
_entity_poly.entity_id
_entity_poly.type
_entity_poly.pdbx_seq_one_letter_code
_entity_poly.pdbx_strand_id
1 'polypeptide(L)'
;MSIPDTRRGPQEITVVAVDASGRRVRIRALSGRLSSGDAGVSAVDVRFDAAGGAWRSVDATAPLPGLWHLELAVTPRTGPAYVTAVDYRVW
;
A
#
# COMPACT_ATOMS: atom_id res chain seq x y z
N MET A 1 5.85 7.04 4.78
CA MET A 1 4.71 6.11 4.95
C MET A 1 5.19 5.00 5.85
N SER A 2 4.45 4.64 6.89
CA SER A 2 4.72 3.47 7.72
C SER A 2 3.40 2.72 7.92
N ILE A 3 3.44 1.39 7.87
CA ILE A 3 2.30 0.54 8.22
C ILE A 3 2.66 -0.06 9.60
N PRO A 4 1.78 0.03 10.62
CA PRO A 4 2.02 -0.62 11.91
C PRO A 4 2.25 -2.12 11.74
N ASP A 5 2.95 -2.76 12.67
CA ASP A 5 3.06 -4.22 12.70
C ASP A 5 1.67 -4.85 12.74
N THR A 6 1.45 -5.85 11.90
CA THR A 6 0.12 -6.45 11.72
C THR A 6 0.14 -7.96 11.97
N ARG A 7 -1.01 -8.49 12.39
CA ARG A 7 -1.19 -9.93 12.46
C ARG A 7 -1.30 -10.50 11.04
N ARG A 8 -0.78 -11.70 10.82
CA ARG A 8 -0.99 -12.43 9.55
C ARG A 8 -2.47 -12.61 9.21
N GLY A 9 -2.76 -12.71 7.91
CA GLY A 9 -4.10 -12.85 7.36
C GLY A 9 -4.50 -11.62 6.52
N PRO A 10 -5.81 -11.34 6.41
CA PRO A 10 -6.32 -10.16 5.71
C PRO A 10 -5.74 -8.87 6.31
N GLN A 11 -5.34 -7.97 5.43
CA GLN A 11 -4.75 -6.68 5.75
C GLN A 11 -5.69 -5.59 5.29
N GLU A 12 -5.96 -4.66 6.18
CA GLU A 12 -6.60 -3.40 5.80
C GLU A 12 -5.51 -2.35 5.58
N ILE A 13 -5.38 -1.89 4.33
CA ILE A 13 -4.39 -0.88 3.97
C ILE A 13 -5.11 0.39 3.58
N THR A 14 -4.79 1.49 4.27
CA THR A 14 -5.28 2.83 3.93
C THR A 14 -4.12 3.69 3.41
N VAL A 15 -4.31 4.27 2.23
CA VAL A 15 -3.33 5.16 1.59
C VAL A 15 -3.90 6.56 1.46
N VAL A 16 -3.13 7.54 1.89
CA VAL A 16 -3.43 8.97 1.73
C VAL A 16 -2.22 9.63 1.09
N ALA A 17 -2.44 10.37 -0.01
CA ALA A 17 -1.40 11.22 -0.58
C ALA A 17 -1.51 12.63 -0.01
N VAL A 18 -0.36 13.18 0.41
CA VAL A 18 -0.23 14.56 0.88
C VAL A 18 0.93 15.24 0.15
N ASP A 19 0.82 16.56 -0.07
CA ASP A 19 1.92 17.37 -0.57
C ASP A 19 2.91 17.73 0.55
N ALA A 20 3.98 18.46 0.22
CA ALA A 20 5.01 18.86 1.18
C ALA A 20 4.48 19.73 2.34
N SER A 21 3.31 20.36 2.18
CA SER A 21 2.65 21.14 3.23
C SER A 21 1.71 20.29 4.11
N GLY A 22 1.60 18.99 3.84
CA GLY A 22 0.68 18.08 4.52
C GLY A 22 -0.75 18.11 3.97
N ARG A 23 -1.02 18.87 2.90
CA ARG A 23 -2.36 18.96 2.32
C ARG A 23 -2.64 17.76 1.43
N ARG A 24 -3.86 17.20 1.52
CA ARG A 24 -4.27 16.05 0.69
C ARG A 24 -4.20 16.35 -0.80
N VAL A 25 -3.63 15.42 -1.55
CA VAL A 25 -3.53 15.45 -3.01
C VAL A 25 -4.51 14.44 -3.61
N ARG A 26 -5.14 14.81 -4.73
CA ARG A 26 -6.04 13.90 -5.46
C ARG A 26 -5.24 12.95 -6.34
N ILE A 27 -5.41 11.66 -6.08
CA ILE A 27 -4.89 10.57 -6.91
C ILE A 27 -5.96 10.15 -7.93
N ARG A 28 -5.57 9.92 -9.19
CA ARG A 28 -6.43 9.41 -10.26
C ARG A 28 -6.49 7.88 -10.26
N ALA A 29 -5.36 7.23 -10.06
CA ALA A 29 -5.26 5.77 -10.00
C ALA A 29 -4.19 5.33 -9.00
N LEU A 30 -4.44 4.23 -8.31
CA LEU A 30 -3.54 3.60 -7.37
C LEU A 30 -3.61 2.08 -7.55
N SER A 31 -2.44 1.44 -7.61
CA SER A 31 -2.29 0.00 -7.53
C SER A 31 -1.13 -0.33 -6.60
N GLY A 32 -1.19 -1.48 -5.94
CA GLY A 32 -0.08 -1.95 -5.12
C GLY A 32 0.34 -3.37 -5.44
N ARG A 33 1.52 -3.73 -4.98
CA ARG A 33 2.08 -5.07 -5.06
C ARG A 33 2.73 -5.41 -3.72
N LEU A 34 2.33 -6.52 -3.15
CA LEU A 34 2.83 -7.03 -1.88
C LEU A 34 3.82 -8.17 -2.14
N SER A 35 4.98 -8.15 -1.51
CA SER A 35 5.97 -9.24 -1.61
C SER A 35 6.65 -9.48 -0.27
N SER A 36 7.23 -10.67 -0.11
CA SER A 36 8.01 -11.02 1.08
C SER A 36 9.06 -12.07 0.71
N GLY A 37 10.33 -11.71 0.84
CA GLY A 37 11.44 -12.64 0.68
C GLY A 37 11.42 -13.72 1.78
N ASP A 38 11.18 -13.32 3.03
CA ASP A 38 11.08 -14.21 4.20
C ASP A 38 10.03 -15.31 4.00
N ALA A 39 8.89 -14.96 3.40
CA ALA A 39 7.77 -15.86 3.18
C ALA A 39 7.80 -16.57 1.81
N GLY A 40 8.80 -16.32 0.96
CA GLY A 40 8.87 -16.86 -0.40
C GLY A 40 7.79 -16.32 -1.35
N VAL A 41 7.20 -15.17 -1.04
CA VAL A 41 6.11 -14.56 -1.82
C VAL A 41 6.69 -13.51 -2.76
N SER A 42 6.76 -13.84 -4.06
CA SER A 42 7.34 -12.94 -5.06
C SER A 42 6.46 -11.70 -5.33
N ALA A 43 5.13 -11.86 -5.32
CA ALA A 43 4.19 -10.78 -5.56
C ALA A 43 2.72 -11.19 -5.37
N VAL A 44 1.94 -10.29 -4.79
CA VAL A 44 0.48 -10.33 -4.74
C VAL A 44 -0.02 -8.96 -5.15
N ASP A 45 -0.89 -8.89 -6.16
CA ASP A 45 -1.50 -7.61 -6.54
C ASP A 45 -2.47 -7.15 -5.45
N VAL A 46 -2.41 -5.86 -5.13
CA VAL A 46 -3.27 -5.22 -4.13
C VAL A 46 -4.18 -4.22 -4.85
N ARG A 47 -5.48 -4.46 -4.76
CA ARG A 47 -6.50 -3.57 -5.30
C ARG A 47 -6.88 -2.52 -4.28
N PHE A 48 -7.00 -1.29 -4.73
CA PHE A 48 -7.47 -0.18 -3.89
C PHE A 48 -8.74 0.42 -4.47
N ASP A 49 -9.70 0.72 -3.61
CA ASP A 49 -10.90 1.47 -3.94
C ASP A 49 -10.83 2.86 -3.29
N ALA A 50 -11.33 3.87 -4.02
CA ALA A 50 -11.37 5.23 -3.51
C ALA A 50 -12.47 5.40 -2.46
N ALA A 51 -12.12 5.89 -1.27
CA ALA A 51 -13.04 6.08 -0.15
C ALA A 51 -12.75 7.41 0.57
N GLY A 52 -13.64 8.41 0.41
CA GLY A 52 -13.61 9.63 1.25
C GLY A 52 -12.32 10.46 1.19
N GLY A 53 -11.59 10.43 0.07
CA GLY A 53 -10.30 11.12 -0.07
C GLY A 53 -9.08 10.32 0.41
N ALA A 54 -9.28 9.05 0.75
CA ALA A 54 -8.25 8.03 0.89
C ALA A 54 -8.49 6.91 -0.13
N TRP A 55 -7.53 6.00 -0.23
CA TRP A 55 -7.67 4.74 -0.96
C TRP A 55 -7.56 3.60 0.03
N ARG A 56 -8.42 2.60 -0.08
CA ARG A 56 -8.47 1.48 0.86
C ARG A 56 -8.41 0.15 0.11
N SER A 57 -7.61 -0.77 0.64
CA SER A 57 -7.65 -2.19 0.28
C SER A 57 -8.12 -2.97 1.51
N VAL A 58 -8.98 -3.95 1.27
CA VAL A 58 -9.47 -4.92 2.28
C VAL A 58 -9.22 -6.37 1.86
N ASP A 59 -8.69 -6.57 0.66
CA ASP A 59 -8.40 -7.86 0.03
C ASP A 59 -6.90 -8.21 0.06
N ALA A 60 -6.04 -7.25 0.40
CA ALA A 60 -4.63 -7.51 0.67
C ALA A 60 -4.50 -8.62 1.73
N THR A 61 -3.64 -9.61 1.48
CA THR A 61 -3.46 -10.73 2.41
C THR A 61 -1.98 -11.01 2.58
N ALA A 62 -1.53 -11.05 3.83
CA ALA A 62 -0.19 -11.46 4.24
C ALA A 62 -0.31 -12.74 5.07
N PRO A 63 -0.38 -13.93 4.44
CA PRO A 63 -0.75 -15.18 5.12
C PRO A 63 0.33 -15.71 6.06
N LEU A 64 1.57 -15.29 5.87
CA LEU A 64 2.74 -15.77 6.60
C LEU A 64 3.39 -14.62 7.39
N PRO A 65 3.92 -14.88 8.59
CA PRO A 65 4.72 -13.90 9.31
C PRO A 65 6.03 -13.62 8.57
N GLY A 66 6.57 -12.42 8.71
CA GLY A 66 7.78 -12.01 8.01
C GLY A 66 7.84 -10.51 7.75
N LEU A 67 8.91 -10.07 7.11
CA LEU A 67 9.01 -8.72 6.57
C LEU A 67 8.28 -8.68 5.22
N TRP A 68 7.32 -7.77 5.11
CA TRP A 68 6.54 -7.57 3.90
C TRP A 68 6.85 -6.21 3.29
N HIS A 69 6.97 -6.20 1.97
CA HIS A 69 7.22 -5.03 1.15
C HIS A 69 5.93 -4.69 0.38
N LEU A 70 5.42 -3.48 0.56
CA LEU A 70 4.32 -2.94 -0.23
C LEU A 70 4.87 -1.87 -1.17
N GLU A 71 4.89 -2.19 -2.47
CA GLU A 71 5.14 -1.22 -3.52
C GLU A 71 3.80 -0.63 -4.00
N LEU A 72 3.77 0.68 -4.24
CA LEU A 72 2.62 1.43 -4.73
C LEU A 72 2.99 2.20 -5.99
N ALA A 73 2.24 1.97 -7.06
CA ALA A 73 2.26 2.81 -8.25
C ALA A 73 1.14 3.85 -8.16
N VAL A 74 1.53 5.12 -8.08
CA VAL A 74 0.62 6.25 -7.86
C VAL A 74 0.55 7.08 -9.14
N THR A 75 -0.67 7.31 -9.62
CA THR A 75 -0.93 8.29 -10.70
C THR A 75 -1.71 9.47 -10.12
N PRO A 76 -1.06 10.60 -9.81
CA PRO A 76 -1.74 11.81 -9.38
C PRO A 76 -2.71 12.33 -10.46
N ARG A 77 -3.69 13.14 -10.04
CA ARG A 77 -4.56 13.84 -11.00
C ARG A 77 -3.80 14.89 -11.81
N THR A 78 -2.75 15.46 -11.23
CA THR A 78 -1.88 16.47 -11.82
C THR A 78 -0.44 16.15 -11.48
N GLY A 79 0.44 16.12 -12.48
CA GLY A 79 1.85 15.77 -12.33
C GLY A 79 2.17 14.34 -12.80
N PRO A 80 3.47 13.95 -12.73
CA PRO A 80 3.91 12.64 -13.19
C PRO A 80 3.46 11.52 -12.24
N ALA A 81 3.27 10.33 -12.80
CA ALA A 81 3.15 9.12 -12.01
C ALA A 81 4.48 8.80 -11.33
N TYR A 82 4.42 8.14 -10.18
CA TYR A 82 5.60 7.73 -9.42
C TYR A 82 5.34 6.44 -8.67
N VAL A 83 6.43 5.78 -8.26
CA VAL A 83 6.42 4.58 -7.43
C VAL A 83 6.96 4.92 -6.05
N THR A 84 6.34 4.37 -5.01
CA THR A 84 6.82 4.47 -3.64
C THR A 84 6.63 3.12 -2.95
N ALA A 85 7.39 2.84 -1.90
CA ALA A 85 7.28 1.58 -1.20
C ALA A 85 7.48 1.74 0.31
N VAL A 86 6.99 0.76 1.06
CA VAL A 86 7.14 0.68 2.51
C VAL A 86 7.31 -0.77 2.94
N ASP A 87 8.20 -0.98 3.90
CA ASP A 87 8.35 -2.26 4.58
C ASP A 87 7.58 -2.26 5.90
N TYR A 88 6.99 -3.40 6.26
CA TYR A 88 6.31 -3.59 7.54
C TYR A 88 6.38 -5.04 8.01
N ARG A 89 6.29 -5.26 9.32
CA ARG A 89 6.38 -6.59 9.91
C ARG A 89 5.00 -7.22 10.08
N VAL A 90 4.92 -8.52 9.76
CA VAL A 90 3.75 -9.36 10.00
C VAL A 90 4.12 -10.47 11.00
N TRP A 91 3.26 -10.73 11.99
CA TRP A 91 3.45 -11.75 13.04
C TRP A 91 2.30 -12.78 13.13
#